data_AF-A0A3D8S049-F1
#
_entry.id   AF-A0A3D8S049-F1
#
_cell.length_a   1.000
_cell.length_b   1.000
_cell.length_c   1.000
_cell.angle_alpha   90.00
_cell.angle_beta   90.00
_cell.angle_gamma   90.00
#
_symmetry.space_group_name_H-M   'P 1'
#
loop_
_entity.id
_entity.type
_entity.pdbx_description
1 polymer ?
#
loop_
_entity_poly.entity_id
_entity_poly.type
_entity_poly.pdbx_seq_one_letter_code
_entity_poly.pdbx_strand_id
1 'polypeptide(L)'
;MPSTATIAIAGFTGKMARLITNSLLQNNPTVKIHGICRAPEKVDARIRAHPNVKIFASTATDTAALRQARAGASVFICFYLGDNTLMVEGQKTLIDSCIDEGAYLEVKEKDGKIKGVHVLNGTFMEAAFASFLGYVDAAAAVFRCYGDDTVPLELTTYADAARYSSEVAIDPSANGFVTGEKVPTRPKLDADA
;
A
#
# COMPACT_ATOMS: atom_id res chain seq x y z
N MET A 1 22.95 -8.81 11.55
CA MET A 1 21.95 -7.79 11.92
C MET A 1 20.91 -7.73 10.82
N PRO A 2 19.59 -7.65 11.10
CA PRO A 2 18.61 -7.46 10.02
C PRO A 2 18.96 -6.16 9.27
N SER A 3 19.08 -6.25 7.94
CA SER A 3 19.37 -5.09 7.09
C SER A 3 18.27 -4.06 7.27
N THR A 4 18.65 -2.79 7.40
CA THR A 4 17.68 -1.69 7.42
C THR A 4 16.94 -1.66 6.07
N ALA A 5 15.64 -1.97 6.09
CA ALA A 5 14.81 -1.90 4.89
C ALA A 5 14.58 -0.42 4.51
N THR A 6 14.79 -0.10 3.24
CA THR A 6 14.42 1.19 2.66
C THR A 6 13.24 0.97 1.71
N ILE A 7 12.12 1.63 1.98
CA ILE A 7 10.86 1.40 1.27
C ILE A 7 10.50 2.67 0.49
N ALA A 8 10.39 2.57 -0.82
CA ALA A 8 9.86 3.62 -1.67
C ALA A 8 8.33 3.51 -1.76
N ILE A 9 7.61 4.62 -1.60
CA ILE A 9 6.14 4.63 -1.58
C ILE A 9 5.63 5.70 -2.56
N ALA A 10 5.07 5.26 -3.68
CA ALA A 10 4.40 6.12 -4.65
C ALA A 10 2.94 6.41 -4.27
N GLY A 11 2.49 7.63 -4.55
CA GLY A 11 1.18 8.10 -4.08
C GLY A 11 1.20 8.52 -2.61
N PHE A 12 2.34 9.05 -2.13
CA PHE A 12 2.65 9.21 -0.71
C PHE A 12 1.66 10.05 0.11
N THR A 13 0.90 10.94 -0.54
CA THR A 13 -0.14 11.76 0.12
C THR A 13 -1.47 11.04 0.32
N GLY A 14 -1.65 9.87 -0.30
CA GLY A 14 -2.87 9.07 -0.23
C GLY A 14 -3.15 8.51 1.18
N LYS A 15 -4.40 8.17 1.45
CA LYS A 15 -4.83 7.63 2.77
C LYS A 15 -4.04 6.38 3.14
N MET A 16 -3.93 5.42 2.22
CA MET A 16 -3.18 4.18 2.44
C MET A 16 -1.70 4.44 2.67
N ALA A 17 -1.07 5.27 1.84
CA ALA A 17 0.33 5.64 2.01
C ALA A 17 0.62 6.25 3.39
N ARG A 18 -0.27 7.10 3.90
CA ARG A 18 -0.13 7.69 5.24
C ARG A 18 -0.25 6.64 6.34
N LEU A 19 -1.23 5.75 6.25
CA LEU A 19 -1.43 4.69 7.24
C LEU A 19 -0.27 3.71 7.27
N ILE A 20 0.23 3.27 6.11
CA ILE A 20 1.38 2.37 6.06
C ILE A 20 2.66 3.06 6.56
N THR A 21 2.84 4.35 6.28
CA THR A 21 3.99 5.14 6.76
C THR A 21 3.97 5.19 8.28
N ASN A 22 2.81 5.47 8.87
CA ASN A 22 2.68 5.47 10.32
C ASN A 22 2.93 4.08 10.92
N SER A 23 2.35 3.02 10.36
CA SER A 23 2.57 1.64 10.81
C SER A 23 4.06 1.25 10.76
N LEU A 24 4.73 1.57 9.63
CA LEU A 24 6.16 1.31 9.45
C LEU A 24 7.00 2.06 10.49
N LEU A 25 6.79 3.36 10.66
CA LEU A 25 7.57 4.18 11.59
C LEU A 25 7.34 3.80 13.06
N GLN A 26 6.11 3.40 13.41
CA GLN A 26 5.77 2.99 14.78
C GLN A 26 6.35 1.62 15.13
N ASN A 27 6.29 0.67 14.21
CA ASN A 27 6.63 -0.73 14.50
C ASN A 27 8.06 -1.11 14.07
N ASN A 28 8.73 -0.29 13.26
CA ASN A 28 10.05 -0.57 12.71
C ASN A 28 10.98 0.65 12.83
N PRO A 29 11.62 0.86 14.00
CA PRO A 29 12.41 2.07 14.28
C PRO A 29 13.58 2.31 13.31
N THR A 30 14.09 1.26 12.68
CA THR A 30 15.21 1.33 11.75
C THR A 30 14.80 1.59 10.31
N VAL A 31 13.53 1.38 9.95
CA VAL A 31 13.06 1.49 8.55
C VAL A 31 13.34 2.87 7.99
N LYS A 32 13.71 2.94 6.72
CA LYS A 32 13.82 4.20 5.96
C LYS A 32 12.72 4.24 4.91
N ILE A 33 12.17 5.43 4.68
CA ILE A 33 11.04 5.63 3.78
C ILE A 33 11.40 6.71 2.75
N HIS A 34 11.24 6.37 1.48
CA HIS A 34 11.29 7.31 0.37
C HIS A 34 9.84 7.59 -0.08
N GLY A 35 9.29 8.72 0.37
CA GLY A 35 7.94 9.14 0.01
C GLY A 35 7.91 9.85 -1.33
N ILE A 36 7.12 9.36 -2.28
CA ILE A 36 7.05 9.90 -3.65
C ILE A 36 5.67 10.52 -3.89
N CYS A 37 5.64 11.81 -4.17
CA CYS A 37 4.41 12.53 -4.47
C CYS A 37 4.65 13.77 -5.33
N ARG A 38 3.57 14.29 -5.92
CA ARG A 38 3.63 15.50 -6.77
C ARG A 38 3.83 16.78 -5.96
N ALA A 39 3.31 16.80 -4.74
CA ALA A 39 3.15 17.99 -3.91
C ALA A 39 3.67 17.70 -2.49
N PRO A 40 5.00 17.72 -2.28
CA PRO A 40 5.62 17.43 -0.98
C PRO A 40 5.05 18.26 0.18
N GLU A 41 4.65 19.50 -0.09
CA GLU A 41 4.06 20.41 0.90
C GLU A 41 2.74 19.91 1.49
N LYS A 42 2.03 19.00 0.79
CA LYS A 42 0.79 18.37 1.29
C LYS A 42 1.06 17.22 2.26
N VAL A 43 2.32 16.81 2.45
CA VAL A 43 2.69 15.79 3.43
C VAL A 43 2.69 16.41 4.84
N ASP A 44 2.17 15.68 5.82
CA ASP A 44 2.13 16.09 7.23
C ASP A 44 3.54 16.56 7.69
N ALA A 45 3.60 17.71 8.35
CA ALA A 45 4.87 18.34 8.72
C ALA A 45 5.74 17.44 9.62
N ARG A 46 5.14 16.61 10.48
CA ARG A 46 5.87 15.65 11.33
C ARG A 46 6.52 14.55 10.50
N ILE A 47 5.81 14.08 9.47
CA ILE A 47 6.36 13.09 8.52
C ILE A 47 7.47 13.70 7.68
N ARG A 48 7.30 14.95 7.22
CA ARG A 48 8.36 15.69 6.49
C ARG A 48 9.63 15.88 7.31
N ALA A 49 9.49 16.12 8.61
CA ALA A 49 10.61 16.34 9.54
C ALA A 49 11.20 15.05 10.12
N HIS A 50 10.61 13.88 9.83
CA HIS A 50 11.02 12.62 10.45
C HIS A 50 12.39 12.16 9.92
N PRO A 51 13.36 11.78 10.78
CA PRO A 51 14.73 11.45 10.36
C PRO A 51 14.84 10.19 9.48
N ASN A 52 13.80 9.35 9.47
CA ASN A 52 13.71 8.17 8.63
C ASN A 52 12.96 8.40 7.31
N VAL A 53 12.44 9.59 7.06
CA VAL A 53 11.61 9.87 5.88
C VAL A 53 12.34 10.87 4.97
N LYS A 54 12.47 10.52 3.70
CA LYS A 54 12.93 11.42 2.64
C LYS A 54 11.83 11.54 1.59
N ILE A 55 11.50 12.76 1.18
CA ILE A 55 10.43 13.01 0.22
C ILE A 55 11.01 13.42 -1.12
N PHE A 56 10.47 12.83 -2.18
CA PHE A 56 10.82 13.09 -3.56
C PHE A 56 9.60 13.65 -4.29
N ALA A 57 9.79 14.81 -4.91
CA ALA A 57 8.81 15.38 -5.82
C ALA A 57 8.88 14.63 -7.16
N SER A 58 7.80 13.96 -7.54
CA SER A 58 7.72 13.24 -8.82
C SER A 58 6.27 12.99 -9.24
N THR A 59 6.07 12.75 -10.53
CA THR A 59 4.80 12.32 -11.12
C THR A 59 4.87 10.84 -11.50
N ALA A 60 3.71 10.23 -11.77
CA ALA A 60 3.66 8.83 -12.19
C ALA A 60 4.29 8.56 -13.56
N THR A 61 4.59 9.59 -14.34
CA THR A 61 5.16 9.51 -15.69
C THR A 61 6.62 9.93 -15.76
N ASP A 62 7.21 10.37 -14.64
CA ASP A 62 8.61 10.82 -14.58
C ASP A 62 9.54 9.67 -14.15
N THR A 63 9.89 8.82 -15.11
CA THR A 63 10.74 7.64 -14.88
C THR A 63 12.09 8.00 -14.25
N ALA A 64 12.69 9.13 -14.63
CA ALA A 64 13.99 9.55 -14.11
C ALA A 64 13.90 9.91 -12.63
N ALA A 65 12.90 10.71 -12.24
CA ALA A 65 12.66 11.05 -10.84
C ALA A 65 12.24 9.82 -10.02
N LEU A 66 11.46 8.89 -10.59
CA LEU A 66 11.13 7.62 -9.93
C LEU A 66 12.36 6.74 -9.69
N ARG A 67 13.29 6.66 -10.66
CA ARG A 67 14.58 5.98 -10.50
C ARG A 67 15.44 6.61 -9.42
N GLN A 68 15.48 7.93 -9.37
CA GLN A 68 16.19 8.65 -8.30
C GLN A 68 15.57 8.36 -6.93
N ALA A 69 14.24 8.38 -6.85
CA ALA A 69 13.53 8.17 -5.59
C ALA A 69 13.60 6.72 -5.09
N ARG A 70 13.65 5.73 -5.99
CA ARG A 70 13.81 4.31 -5.60
C ARG A 70 15.25 3.89 -5.35
N ALA A 71 16.24 4.74 -5.64
CA ALA A 71 17.64 4.40 -5.46
C ALA A 71 17.93 3.98 -4.00
N GLY A 72 18.48 2.79 -3.81
CA GLY A 72 18.75 2.20 -2.49
C GLY A 72 17.53 1.64 -1.77
N ALA A 73 16.32 1.72 -2.34
CA ALA A 73 15.14 1.06 -1.81
C ALA A 73 15.16 -0.44 -2.13
N SER A 74 14.84 -1.27 -1.14
CA SER A 74 14.68 -2.72 -1.28
C SER A 74 13.25 -3.12 -1.69
N VAL A 75 12.28 -2.25 -1.40
CA VAL A 75 10.85 -2.46 -1.71
C VAL A 75 10.27 -1.19 -2.30
N PHE A 76 9.41 -1.35 -3.32
CA PHE A 76 8.68 -0.25 -3.93
C PHE A 76 7.17 -0.54 -3.88
N ILE A 77 6.42 0.31 -3.19
CA ILE A 77 4.97 0.20 -3.00
C ILE A 77 4.25 1.24 -3.86
N CYS A 78 3.17 0.81 -4.51
CA CYS A 78 2.30 1.67 -5.29
C CYS A 78 0.96 1.92 -4.55
N PHE A 79 0.64 3.19 -4.29
CA PHE A 79 -0.70 3.63 -3.85
C PHE A 79 -1.25 4.70 -4.79
N TYR A 80 -1.07 4.54 -6.10
CA TYR A 80 -1.79 5.35 -7.08
C TYR A 80 -3.28 5.08 -7.04
N LEU A 81 -4.04 6.17 -7.17
CA LEU A 81 -5.49 6.16 -7.30
C LEU A 81 -5.85 7.31 -8.23
N GLY A 82 -6.57 7.02 -9.31
CA GLY A 82 -7.05 8.00 -10.27
C GLY A 82 -7.74 7.33 -11.45
N ASP A 83 -7.73 7.99 -12.60
CA ASP A 83 -8.31 7.46 -13.83
C ASP A 83 -7.59 6.21 -14.36
N ASN A 84 -8.21 5.52 -15.31
CA ASN A 84 -7.67 4.30 -15.90
C ASN A 84 -6.28 4.49 -16.51
N THR A 85 -6.01 5.68 -17.08
CA THR A 85 -4.70 5.98 -17.67
C THR A 85 -3.63 6.03 -16.58
N LEU A 86 -3.85 6.73 -15.48
CA LEU A 86 -2.94 6.74 -14.34
C LEU A 86 -2.76 5.35 -13.74
N MET A 87 -3.87 4.63 -13.55
CA MET A 87 -3.85 3.31 -12.92
C MET A 87 -3.03 2.32 -13.76
N VAL A 88 -3.09 2.39 -15.09
CA VAL A 88 -2.35 1.46 -15.96
C VAL A 88 -0.94 1.97 -16.26
N GLU A 89 -0.82 3.15 -16.86
CA GLU A 89 0.46 3.67 -17.35
C GLU A 89 1.37 4.13 -16.21
N GLY A 90 0.80 4.64 -15.11
CA GLY A 90 1.57 4.99 -13.92
C GLY A 90 2.21 3.77 -13.25
N GLN A 91 1.50 2.63 -13.20
CA GLN A 91 2.04 1.39 -12.64
C GLN A 91 3.12 0.79 -13.55
N LYS A 92 2.90 0.77 -14.87
CA LYS A 92 3.93 0.35 -15.84
C LYS A 92 5.21 1.18 -15.69
N THR A 93 5.07 2.51 -15.63
CA THR A 93 6.20 3.41 -15.44
C THR A 93 6.93 3.15 -14.12
N LEU A 94 6.18 2.86 -13.04
CA LEU A 94 6.77 2.49 -11.75
C LEU A 94 7.63 1.22 -11.87
N ILE A 95 7.12 0.19 -12.53
CA ILE A 95 7.80 -1.09 -12.74
C ILE A 95 9.02 -0.92 -13.65
N ASP A 96 8.93 -0.08 -14.68
CA ASP A 96 10.05 0.27 -15.56
C ASP A 96 11.08 1.19 -14.89
N SER A 97 10.71 1.84 -13.78
CA SER A 97 11.68 2.54 -12.95
C SER A 97 12.51 1.56 -12.11
N CYS A 98 11.96 0.40 -11.73
CA CYS A 98 12.62 -0.61 -10.90
C CYS A 98 13.74 -1.37 -11.60
N ILE A 99 13.62 -1.61 -12.92
CA ILE A 99 14.61 -2.30 -13.75
C ILE A 99 14.98 -1.37 -14.90
N ASP A 100 16.24 -1.28 -15.30
CA ASP A 100 16.68 -0.49 -16.45
C ASP A 100 16.22 -1.05 -17.82
N GLU A 101 15.18 -1.90 -17.86
CA GLU A 101 14.69 -2.61 -19.05
C GLU A 101 13.16 -2.55 -19.17
N GLY A 102 12.66 -2.16 -20.35
CA GLY A 102 11.23 -1.92 -20.64
C GLY A 102 10.40 -3.16 -20.99
N ALA A 103 10.31 -4.14 -20.09
CA ALA A 103 9.43 -5.31 -20.24
C ALA A 103 8.18 -5.25 -19.32
N TYR A 104 7.14 -6.03 -19.63
CA TYR A 104 5.92 -6.13 -18.80
C TYR A 104 6.15 -6.90 -17.49
N LEU A 105 5.37 -6.59 -16.44
CA LEU A 105 5.53 -7.17 -15.09
C LEU A 105 5.56 -8.70 -15.08
N GLU A 106 4.60 -9.32 -15.78
CA GLU A 106 4.44 -10.79 -15.82
C GLU A 106 5.68 -11.48 -16.43
N VAL A 107 6.28 -10.87 -17.45
CA VAL A 107 7.53 -11.36 -18.06
C VAL A 107 8.69 -11.19 -17.08
N LYS A 108 8.73 -10.06 -16.37
CA LYS A 108 9.79 -9.73 -15.39
C LYS A 108 9.75 -10.60 -14.13
N GLU A 109 8.55 -10.96 -13.66
CA GLU A 109 8.35 -11.93 -12.57
C GLU A 109 8.78 -13.32 -13.00
N LYS A 110 8.39 -13.75 -14.21
CA LYS A 110 8.80 -15.03 -14.78
C LYS A 110 10.32 -15.15 -14.92
N ASP A 111 10.99 -14.05 -15.29
CA ASP A 111 12.45 -13.97 -15.39
C ASP A 111 13.15 -13.80 -14.03
N GLY A 112 12.40 -13.74 -12.91
CA GLY A 112 12.93 -13.59 -11.56
C GLY A 112 13.60 -12.24 -11.28
N LYS A 113 13.39 -11.23 -12.14
CA LYS A 113 14.00 -9.89 -12.02
C LYS A 113 13.29 -9.01 -10.98
N ILE A 114 12.01 -9.27 -10.73
CA ILE A 114 11.19 -8.66 -9.67
C ILE A 114 10.42 -9.76 -8.95
N LYS A 115 10.19 -9.56 -7.65
CA LYS A 115 9.18 -10.29 -6.87
C LYS A 115 7.99 -9.38 -6.63
N GLY A 116 6.84 -9.70 -7.22
CA GLY A 116 5.60 -9.00 -6.92
C GLY A 116 4.98 -9.53 -5.64
N VAL A 117 4.39 -8.62 -4.86
CA VAL A 117 3.51 -8.99 -3.76
C VAL A 117 2.17 -8.28 -3.94
N HIS A 118 1.11 -9.08 -4.01
CA HIS A 118 -0.26 -8.61 -4.16
C HIS A 118 -0.99 -8.76 -2.83
N VAL A 119 -1.30 -7.63 -2.20
CA VAL A 119 -2.11 -7.60 -0.97
C VAL A 119 -3.58 -7.52 -1.36
N LEU A 120 -4.29 -8.63 -1.21
CA LEU A 120 -5.71 -8.75 -1.52
C LEU A 120 -6.52 -8.43 -0.25
N ASN A 121 -6.98 -7.19 -0.12
CA ASN A 121 -7.62 -6.69 1.10
C ASN A 121 -9.16 -6.78 1.10
N GLY A 122 -9.78 -7.29 0.03
CA GLY A 122 -11.24 -7.22 -0.14
C GLY A 122 -11.76 -5.79 -0.21
N THR A 123 -12.96 -5.54 0.34
CA THR A 123 -13.52 -4.19 0.44
C THR A 123 -13.07 -3.54 1.74
N PHE A 124 -12.74 -2.24 1.71
CA PHE A 124 -12.49 -1.51 2.95
C PHE A 124 -13.75 -1.43 3.79
N MET A 125 -13.70 -1.89 5.05
CA MET A 125 -14.85 -1.87 5.95
C MET A 125 -15.45 -0.47 6.06
N GLU A 126 -14.60 0.55 6.16
CA GLU A 126 -15.04 1.94 6.22
C GLU A 126 -15.72 2.42 4.94
N ALA A 127 -15.38 1.84 3.78
CA ALA A 127 -16.07 2.13 2.52
C ALA A 127 -17.39 1.35 2.44
N ALA A 128 -17.41 0.07 2.82
CA ALA A 128 -18.61 -0.76 2.84
C ALA A 128 -19.73 -0.14 3.70
N PHE A 129 -19.36 0.44 4.85
CA PHE A 129 -20.30 1.12 5.75
C PHE A 129 -20.50 2.60 5.43
N ALA A 130 -19.85 3.14 4.39
CA ALA A 130 -20.09 4.50 3.95
C ALA A 130 -21.39 4.59 3.15
N SER A 131 -22.14 5.67 3.37
CA SER A 131 -23.43 5.89 2.73
C SER A 131 -23.38 5.87 1.20
N PHE A 132 -22.25 6.25 0.59
CA PHE A 132 -22.11 6.30 -0.87
C PHE A 132 -22.11 4.93 -1.56
N LEU A 133 -21.76 3.83 -0.87
CA LEU A 133 -21.85 2.47 -1.45
C LEU A 133 -23.22 1.84 -1.26
N GLY A 134 -24.02 2.35 -0.33
CA GLY A 134 -25.41 1.93 -0.13
C GLY A 134 -25.61 0.55 0.52
N TYR A 135 -24.54 -0.15 0.94
CA TYR A 135 -24.68 -1.44 1.63
C TYR A 135 -25.35 -1.30 3.00
N VAL A 136 -25.16 -0.18 3.69
CA VAL A 136 -25.66 0.04 5.05
C VAL A 136 -26.45 1.34 5.12
N ASP A 137 -27.71 1.24 5.53
CA ASP A 137 -28.54 2.35 5.97
C ASP A 137 -28.68 2.28 7.48
N ALA A 138 -27.76 2.95 8.19
CA ALA A 138 -27.72 2.91 9.65
C ALA A 138 -28.95 3.58 10.29
N ALA A 139 -29.58 4.55 9.62
CA ALA A 139 -30.76 5.23 10.13
C ALA A 139 -32.00 4.32 10.07
N ALA A 140 -32.11 3.52 9.01
CA ALA A 140 -33.18 2.54 8.85
C ALA A 140 -32.86 1.17 9.48
N ALA A 141 -31.63 0.98 10.00
CA ALA A 141 -31.10 -0.31 10.46
C ALA A 141 -31.20 -1.42 9.38
N VAL A 142 -30.88 -1.07 8.13
CA VAL A 142 -30.98 -1.96 6.96
C VAL A 142 -29.61 -2.25 6.36
N PHE A 143 -29.34 -3.53 6.08
CA PHE A 143 -28.31 -3.96 5.16
C PHE A 143 -28.92 -4.26 3.80
N ARG A 144 -28.32 -3.76 2.72
CA ARG A 144 -28.73 -4.03 1.34
C ARG A 144 -27.76 -5.04 0.72
N CYS A 145 -28.30 -6.08 0.11
CA CYS A 145 -27.54 -7.01 -0.73
C CYS A 145 -27.88 -6.79 -2.20
N TYR A 146 -26.92 -7.09 -3.08
CA TYR A 146 -27.15 -7.16 -4.52
C TYR A 146 -27.26 -8.62 -4.91
N GLY A 147 -28.43 -9.06 -5.37
CA GLY A 147 -28.70 -10.47 -5.66
C GLY A 147 -29.23 -11.20 -4.42
N ASP A 148 -28.58 -12.28 -4.04
CA ASP A 148 -28.91 -13.05 -2.83
C ASP A 148 -27.87 -12.83 -1.72
N ASP A 149 -28.22 -13.20 -0.49
CA ASP A 149 -27.39 -13.04 0.71
C ASP A 149 -26.41 -14.21 0.91
N THR A 150 -26.16 -15.02 -0.13
CA THR A 150 -25.35 -16.23 -0.03
C THR A 150 -23.87 -16.01 -0.32
N VAL A 151 -23.53 -14.90 -0.99
CA VAL A 151 -22.13 -14.58 -1.34
C VAL A 151 -21.47 -13.82 -0.19
N PRO A 152 -20.38 -14.35 0.41
CA PRO A 152 -19.70 -13.68 1.50
C PRO A 152 -19.01 -12.39 1.03
N LEU A 153 -19.01 -11.38 1.90
CA LEU A 153 -18.30 -10.12 1.68
C LEU A 153 -16.99 -10.13 2.48
N GLU A 154 -15.86 -10.10 1.80
CA GLU A 154 -14.54 -9.98 2.45
C GLU A 154 -14.24 -8.52 2.76
N LEU A 155 -14.09 -8.21 4.05
CA LEU A 155 -13.87 -6.85 4.54
C LEU A 155 -12.56 -6.76 5.32
N THR A 156 -11.80 -5.70 5.09
CA THR A 156 -10.62 -5.34 5.90
C THR A 156 -10.67 -3.87 6.26
N THR A 157 -10.32 -3.49 7.49
CA THR A 157 -10.23 -2.06 7.84
C THR A 157 -9.06 -1.40 7.11
N TYR A 158 -9.10 -0.08 6.90
CA TYR A 158 -7.95 0.63 6.37
C TYR A 158 -6.70 0.45 7.25
N ALA A 159 -6.89 0.40 8.57
CA ALA A 159 -5.82 0.22 9.54
C ALA A 159 -5.15 -1.16 9.41
N ASP A 160 -5.94 -2.23 9.33
CA ASP A 160 -5.42 -3.59 9.18
C ASP A 160 -4.79 -3.81 7.81
N ALA A 161 -5.40 -3.30 6.73
CA ALA A 161 -4.81 -3.38 5.40
C ALA A 161 -3.43 -2.69 5.36
N ALA A 162 -3.29 -1.54 6.03
CA ALA A 162 -2.00 -0.86 6.16
C ALA A 162 -1.01 -1.62 7.03
N ARG A 163 -1.46 -2.23 8.14
CA ARG A 163 -0.63 -3.07 9.00
C ARG A 163 -0.08 -4.27 8.24
N TYR A 164 -0.95 -5.07 7.62
CA TYR A 164 -0.54 -6.22 6.82
C TYR A 164 0.40 -5.84 5.69
N SER A 165 0.09 -4.75 4.97
CA SER A 165 0.98 -4.24 3.93
C SER A 165 2.35 -3.82 4.49
N SER A 166 2.40 -3.25 5.71
CA SER A 166 3.67 -2.86 6.35
C SER A 166 4.51 -4.06 6.78
N GLU A 167 3.88 -5.12 7.30
CA GLU A 167 4.56 -6.36 7.71
C GLU A 167 5.13 -7.09 6.49
N VAL A 168 4.36 -7.15 5.40
CA VAL A 168 4.81 -7.70 4.12
C VAL A 168 5.98 -6.89 3.55
N ALA A 169 5.94 -5.56 3.62
CA ALA A 169 6.97 -4.71 3.03
C ALA A 169 8.35 -4.81 3.73
N ILE A 170 8.41 -5.34 4.94
CA ILE A 170 9.67 -5.56 5.68
C ILE A 170 10.11 -7.03 5.68
N ASP A 171 9.27 -7.94 5.15
CA ASP A 171 9.58 -9.37 5.07
C ASP A 171 10.33 -9.68 3.77
N PRO A 172 11.64 -10.01 3.82
CA PRO A 172 12.42 -10.32 2.63
C PRO A 172 12.01 -11.63 1.94
N SER A 173 11.19 -12.46 2.61
CA SER A 173 10.67 -13.72 2.06
C SER A 173 9.33 -13.55 1.33
N ALA A 174 8.67 -12.40 1.48
CA ALA A 174 7.37 -12.14 0.87
C ALA A 174 7.42 -12.20 -0.66
N ASN A 175 6.51 -12.97 -1.25
CA ASN A 175 6.34 -13.14 -2.69
C ASN A 175 4.92 -13.63 -3.01
N GLY A 176 4.34 -13.20 -4.13
CA GLY A 176 3.04 -13.67 -4.59
C GLY A 176 1.86 -13.00 -3.89
N PHE A 177 0.86 -13.78 -3.48
CA PHE A 177 -0.42 -13.25 -2.99
C PHE A 177 -0.54 -13.35 -1.47
N VAL A 178 -0.87 -12.23 -0.84
CA VAL A 178 -1.18 -12.12 0.59
C VAL A 178 -2.67 -11.83 0.74
N THR A 179 -3.38 -12.73 1.41
CA THR A 179 -4.79 -12.59 1.78
C THR A 179 -4.90 -12.42 3.30
N GLY A 180 -6.01 -11.87 3.79
CA GLY A 180 -6.24 -11.66 5.23
C GLY A 180 -6.18 -12.93 6.09
N GLU A 181 -6.37 -14.12 5.50
CA GLU A 181 -6.26 -15.41 6.17
C GLU A 181 -4.81 -15.81 6.51
N LYS A 182 -3.82 -15.27 5.79
CA LYS A 182 -2.41 -15.71 5.85
C LYS A 182 -1.53 -14.89 6.78
N VAL A 183 -2.06 -13.85 7.41
CA VAL A 183 -1.28 -12.97 8.29
C VAL A 183 -1.68 -13.21 9.74
N PRO A 184 -0.72 -13.30 10.70
CA PRO A 184 -1.04 -13.57 12.10
C PRO A 184 -2.08 -12.57 12.62
N THR A 185 -3.23 -13.09 13.05
CA THR A 185 -4.25 -12.30 13.73
C THR A 185 -3.69 -11.79 15.05
N ARG A 186 -4.09 -10.57 15.45
CA ARG A 186 -3.86 -10.06 16.81
C ARG A 186 -4.23 -11.15 17.83
N PRO A 187 -3.49 -11.32 18.95
CA PRO A 187 -4.07 -12.00 20.10
C PRO A 187 -5.44 -11.38 20.37
N LYS A 188 -6.47 -12.21 20.56
CA LYS A 188 -7.79 -11.69 20.95
C LYS A 188 -7.55 -10.74 22.13
N LEU A 189 -8.07 -9.52 22.03
CA LEU A 189 -8.21 -8.68 23.21
C LEU A 189 -9.08 -9.49 24.16
N ASP A 190 -8.52 -9.87 25.30
CA ASP A 190 -9.30 -10.50 26.37
C ASP A 190 -10.50 -9.59 26.63
N ALA A 191 -11.69 -10.16 26.60
CA ALA A 191 -12.95 -9.41 26.62
C ALA A 191 -13.25 -8.72 27.97
N ASP A 192 -12.28 -8.69 28.88
CA ASP A 192 -12.42 -8.29 30.28
C ASP A 192 -11.38 -7.25 30.73
N ALA A 193 -11.06 -6.26 29.88
CA ALA A 193 -10.23 -5.10 30.26
C ALA A 193 -11.01 -3.77 30.20
#